data_AF-A0A661QDX8-F1
#
_entry.id   AF-A0A661QDX8-F1
#
_cell.length_a   1.000
_cell.length_b   1.000
_cell.length_c   1.000
_cell.angle_alpha   90.00
_cell.angle_beta   90.00
_cell.angle_gamma   90.00
#
_symmetry.space_group_name_H-M   'P 1'
#
loop_
_entity.id
_entity.type
_entity.pdbx_description
1 polymer ?
#
loop_
_entity_poly.entity_id
_entity_poly.type
_entity_poly.pdbx_seq_one_letter_code
_entity_poly.pdbx_strand_id
1 'polypeptide(L)'
;FLEDLDSYWREKNLYHQRRSLRDLYLTIDKYLLSRFEGKKLAGLREYLSRDFAHHERVVAGSVPPFFAGSLSKDELTSVRKRVKDEVEGMDRRGKVQYFAAPFEHLQGNPERVVLIFLYHTKTSAGLQVRELSL
;
A
#
# COMPACT_ATOMS: atom_id res chain seq x y z
N PHE A 1 -0.23 -21.16 10.73
CA PHE A 1 0.11 -19.79 10.27
C PHE A 1 0.29 -18.83 11.44
N LEU A 2 -0.70 -18.66 12.32
CA LEU A 2 -0.57 -17.72 13.47
C LEU A 2 0.49 -18.15 14.49
N GLU A 3 0.64 -19.44 14.75
CA GLU A 3 1.69 -19.95 15.65
C GLU A 3 3.11 -19.72 15.11
N ASP A 4 3.29 -19.83 13.79
CA ASP A 4 4.58 -19.56 13.14
C ASP A 4 4.92 -18.06 13.18
N LEU A 5 3.91 -17.20 12.98
CA LEU A 5 4.07 -15.76 13.13
C LEU A 5 4.40 -15.35 14.57
N ASP A 6 3.70 -15.92 15.57
CA ASP A 6 4.00 -15.72 16.99
C ASP A 6 5.44 -16.16 17.32
N SER A 7 5.85 -17.33 16.82
CA SER A 7 7.21 -17.84 16.98
C SER A 7 8.26 -16.87 16.42
N TYR A 8 8.07 -16.38 15.18
CA TYR A 8 8.95 -15.36 14.59
C TYR A 8 8.99 -14.10 15.46
N TRP A 9 7.83 -13.65 15.96
CA TRP A 9 7.74 -12.46 16.82
C TRP A 9 8.50 -12.63 18.14
N ARG A 10 8.46 -13.81 18.76
CA ARG A 10 9.22 -14.14 19.97
C ARG A 10 10.72 -14.21 19.69
N GLU A 11 11.13 -14.92 18.65
CA GLU A 11 12.53 -15.09 18.25
C GLU A 11 13.20 -13.74 17.96
N LYS A 12 12.48 -12.82 17.35
CA LYS A 12 12.96 -11.46 17.06
C LYS A 12 12.72 -10.46 18.21
N ASN A 13 12.25 -10.93 19.36
CA ASN A 13 11.94 -10.14 20.56
C ASN A 13 11.05 -8.92 20.25
N LEU A 14 10.00 -9.13 19.44
CA LEU A 14 9.26 -8.03 18.87
C LEU A 14 8.16 -7.48 19.79
N TYR A 15 7.57 -8.29 20.67
CA TYR A 15 6.44 -7.89 21.53
C TYR A 15 6.73 -6.73 22.49
N HIS A 16 7.98 -6.56 22.90
CA HIS A 16 8.35 -5.55 23.91
C HIS A 16 8.78 -4.21 23.31
N GLN A 17 8.85 -4.09 21.98
CA GLN A 17 9.32 -2.88 21.32
C GLN A 17 8.15 -2.07 20.77
N ARG A 18 8.12 -0.77 21.08
CA ARG A 18 7.25 0.19 20.38
C ARG A 18 7.78 0.39 18.96
N ARG A 19 6.88 0.40 17.98
CA ARG A 19 7.22 0.59 16.57
C ARG A 19 6.30 1.62 15.95
N SER A 20 6.84 2.34 14.96
CA SER A 20 5.99 3.05 14.03
C SER A 20 5.15 2.06 13.22
N LEU A 21 4.05 2.52 12.64
CA LEU A 21 3.24 1.71 11.73
C LEU A 21 4.12 1.19 10.58
N ARG A 22 4.87 2.06 9.93
CA ARG A 22 5.87 1.70 8.92
C ARG A 22 6.81 0.57 9.32
N ASP A 23 7.41 0.63 10.51
CA ASP A 23 8.31 -0.41 10.97
C ASP A 23 7.60 -1.75 11.18
N LEU A 24 6.32 -1.72 11.59
CA LEU A 24 5.50 -2.92 11.69
C LEU A 24 5.32 -3.58 10.31
N TYR A 25 4.93 -2.82 9.28
CA TYR A 25 4.79 -3.34 7.92
C TYR A 25 6.11 -3.86 7.35
N LEU A 26 7.22 -3.16 7.57
CA LEU A 26 8.55 -3.64 7.16
C LEU A 26 8.95 -4.93 7.89
N THR A 27 8.53 -5.10 9.14
CA THR A 27 8.78 -6.32 9.91
C THR A 27 7.93 -7.49 9.40
N ILE A 28 6.66 -7.22 9.06
CA ILE A 28 5.79 -8.21 8.40
C ILE A 28 6.39 -8.61 7.05
N ASP A 29 6.88 -7.66 6.24
CA ASP A 29 7.53 -7.97 4.96
C ASP A 29 8.73 -8.91 5.15
N LYS A 30 9.59 -8.65 6.15
CA LYS A 30 10.70 -9.55 6.49
C LYS A 30 10.25 -10.94 6.89
N TYR A 31 9.15 -11.06 7.65
CA TYR A 31 8.55 -12.36 7.95
C TYR A 31 8.10 -13.06 6.67
N LEU A 32 7.35 -12.36 5.81
CA LEU A 32 6.85 -12.91 4.55
C LEU A 32 7.98 -13.43 3.66
N LEU A 33 9.04 -12.64 3.49
CA LEU A 33 10.23 -13.00 2.71
C LEU A 33 10.96 -14.22 3.27
N SER A 34 10.88 -14.47 4.57
CA SER A 34 11.53 -15.62 5.22
C SER A 34 10.73 -16.93 5.14
N ARG A 35 9.42 -16.85 4.80
CA ARG A 35 8.49 -17.98 4.88
C ARG A 35 7.82 -18.36 3.57
N PHE A 36 7.73 -17.43 2.62
CA PHE A 36 6.99 -17.62 1.38
C PHE A 36 7.84 -17.25 0.19
N GLU A 37 7.55 -17.88 -0.94
CA GLU A 37 8.22 -17.63 -2.21
C GLU A 37 7.20 -17.60 -3.37
N GLY A 38 7.68 -17.19 -4.54
CA GLY A 38 6.91 -17.20 -5.79
C GLY A 38 5.59 -16.41 -5.72
N LYS A 39 4.55 -16.93 -6.39
CA LYS A 39 3.23 -16.27 -6.50
C LYS A 39 2.56 -16.04 -5.14
N LYS A 40 2.78 -16.93 -4.17
CA LYS A 40 2.20 -16.79 -2.83
C LYS A 40 2.81 -15.59 -2.09
N LEU A 41 4.14 -15.45 -2.14
CA LEU A 41 4.81 -14.27 -1.60
C LEU A 41 4.35 -12.99 -2.31
N ALA A 42 4.30 -13.01 -3.65
CA ALA A 42 3.86 -11.84 -4.43
C ALA A 42 2.45 -11.37 -4.01
N GLY A 43 1.48 -12.29 -3.92
CA GLY A 43 0.12 -11.96 -3.47
C GLY A 43 0.07 -11.43 -2.03
N LEU A 44 0.80 -12.04 -1.09
CA LEU A 44 0.83 -11.55 0.30
C LEU A 44 1.45 -10.16 0.40
N ARG A 45 2.51 -9.86 -0.37
CA ARG A 45 3.13 -8.53 -0.41
C ARG A 45 2.23 -7.50 -1.09
N GLU A 46 1.40 -7.89 -2.04
CA GLU A 46 0.38 -7.00 -2.62
C GLU A 46 -0.71 -6.64 -1.61
N TYR A 47 -1.19 -7.60 -0.82
CA TYR A 47 -2.10 -7.29 0.31
C TYR A 47 -1.44 -6.35 1.32
N LEU A 48 -0.19 -6.61 1.68
CA LEU A 48 0.59 -5.76 2.57
C LEU A 48 0.73 -4.33 2.02
N SER A 49 0.99 -4.21 0.71
CA SER A 49 1.13 -2.94 -0.01
C SER A 49 -0.17 -2.13 0.00
N ARG A 50 -1.29 -2.78 -0.35
CA ARG A 50 -2.61 -2.15 -0.36
C ARG A 50 -2.98 -1.68 1.04
N ASP A 51 -2.80 -2.54 2.03
CA ASP A 51 -3.11 -2.23 3.42
C ASP A 51 -2.25 -1.10 3.98
N PHE A 52 -0.94 -1.08 3.68
CA PHE A 52 -0.06 0.04 4.04
C PHE A 52 -0.55 1.35 3.43
N ALA A 53 -0.92 1.35 2.15
CA ALA A 53 -1.36 2.56 1.45
C ALA A 53 -2.70 3.11 1.98
N HIS A 54 -3.51 2.31 2.68
CA HIS A 54 -4.71 2.76 3.39
C HIS A 54 -4.43 3.40 4.75
N HIS A 55 -3.37 2.96 5.43
CA HIS A 55 -3.10 3.40 6.80
C HIS A 55 -1.98 4.45 6.90
N GLU A 56 -1.10 4.54 5.90
CA GLU A 56 0.00 5.48 5.87
C GLU A 56 0.18 6.11 4.48
N ARG A 57 0.49 7.41 4.44
CA ARG A 57 0.78 8.11 3.19
C ARG A 57 2.09 7.60 2.60
N VAL A 58 2.03 7.02 1.40
CA VAL A 58 3.22 6.65 0.64
C VAL A 58 3.82 7.91 -0.02
N VAL A 59 5.10 8.18 0.26
CA VAL A 59 5.85 9.31 -0.31
C VAL A 59 6.76 8.80 -1.41
N ALA A 60 6.82 9.48 -2.56
CA ALA A 60 7.56 9.03 -3.75
C ALA A 60 9.05 8.71 -3.50
N GLY A 61 9.72 9.40 -2.58
CA GLY A 61 11.11 9.12 -2.21
C GLY A 61 11.31 8.08 -1.11
N SER A 62 10.22 7.50 -0.58
CA SER A 62 10.23 6.56 0.54
C SER A 62 9.16 5.48 0.37
N VAL A 63 9.03 4.98 -0.86
CA VAL A 63 8.13 3.86 -1.17
C VAL A 63 8.70 2.59 -0.54
N PRO A 64 7.94 1.88 0.31
CA PRO A 64 8.39 0.62 0.87
C PRO A 64 8.72 -0.44 -0.19
N PRO A 65 9.69 -1.35 0.05
CA PRO A 65 10.15 -2.34 -0.93
C PRO A 65 9.12 -3.44 -1.25
N PHE A 66 8.02 -3.52 -0.50
CA PHE A 66 6.92 -4.46 -0.78
C PHE A 66 5.98 -4.00 -1.88
N PHE A 67 6.01 -2.72 -2.25
CA PHE A 67 5.40 -2.26 -3.50
C PHE A 67 6.24 -2.78 -4.67
N ALA A 68 5.65 -3.68 -5.45
CA ALA A 68 6.29 -4.25 -6.62
C ALA A 68 5.75 -3.63 -7.92
N GLY A 69 6.58 -3.66 -8.96
CA GLY A 69 6.20 -3.19 -10.29
C GLY A 69 6.36 -1.68 -10.49
N SER A 70 6.23 -1.26 -11.73
CA SER A 70 6.25 0.14 -12.14
C SER A 70 5.09 0.40 -13.09
N LEU A 71 4.56 1.61 -13.02
CA LEU A 71 3.53 2.05 -13.96
C LEU A 71 4.19 2.30 -15.33
N SER A 72 3.54 1.83 -16.39
CA SER A 72 3.87 2.21 -17.76
C SER A 72 3.55 3.70 -18.00
N LYS A 73 4.02 4.27 -19.12
CA LYS A 73 3.71 5.65 -19.49
C LYS A 73 2.20 5.88 -19.68
N ASP A 74 1.51 4.87 -20.22
CA ASP A 74 0.07 4.93 -20.49
C ASP A 74 -0.73 4.80 -19.20
N GLU A 75 -0.31 3.90 -18.29
CA GLU A 75 -0.87 3.79 -16.95
C GLU A 75 -0.69 5.09 -16.18
N LEU A 76 0.51 5.70 -16.21
CA LEU A 76 0.78 6.96 -15.55
C LEU A 76 -0.10 8.11 -16.10
N THR A 77 -0.29 8.15 -17.42
CA THR A 77 -1.18 9.13 -18.07
C THR A 77 -2.63 8.92 -17.62
N SER A 78 -3.08 7.67 -17.57
CA SER A 78 -4.42 7.29 -17.14
C SER A 78 -4.67 7.61 -15.66
N VAL A 79 -3.68 7.34 -14.77
CA VAL A 79 -3.71 7.73 -13.36
C VAL A 79 -3.89 9.24 -13.23
N ARG A 80 -3.09 10.03 -13.94
CA ARG A 80 -3.17 11.50 -13.87
C ARG A 80 -4.54 12.01 -14.31
N LYS A 81 -5.10 11.44 -15.38
CA LYS A 81 -6.45 11.78 -15.85
C LYS A 81 -7.49 11.43 -14.79
N ARG A 82 -7.48 10.18 -14.27
CA ARG A 82 -8.44 9.72 -13.26
C ARG A 82 -8.39 10.55 -11.98
N VAL A 83 -7.19 10.90 -11.51
CA VAL A 83 -6.99 11.79 -10.35
C VAL A 83 -7.55 13.18 -10.66
N LYS A 84 -7.26 13.74 -11.84
CA LYS A 84 -7.77 15.06 -12.23
C LYS A 84 -9.30 15.08 -12.23
N ASP A 85 -9.93 14.11 -12.88
CA ASP A 85 -11.40 13.99 -12.93
C ASP A 85 -12.01 13.88 -11.53
N GLU A 86 -11.36 13.13 -10.63
CA GLU A 86 -11.84 12.98 -9.26
C GLU A 86 -11.66 14.26 -8.42
N VAL A 87 -10.58 15.00 -8.65
CA VAL A 87 -10.31 16.26 -7.93
C VAL A 87 -11.20 17.39 -8.43
N GLU A 88 -11.49 17.48 -9.73
CA GLU A 88 -12.42 18.48 -10.31
C GLU A 88 -13.84 18.33 -9.76
N GLY A 89 -14.27 17.11 -9.42
CA GLY A 89 -15.55 16.85 -8.78
C GLY A 89 -15.60 17.17 -7.27
N MET A 90 -14.49 17.58 -6.65
CA MET A 90 -14.45 17.89 -5.22
C MET A 90 -14.65 19.38 -4.94
N ASP A 91 -15.57 19.69 -4.04
CA ASP A 91 -15.89 21.05 -3.56
C ASP A 91 -14.78 21.66 -2.64
N ARG A 92 -13.53 21.19 -2.75
CA ARG A 92 -12.47 21.43 -1.74
C ARG A 92 -11.33 22.32 -2.22
N ARG A 93 -11.01 23.31 -1.37
CA ARG A 93 -9.77 24.11 -1.37
C ARG A 93 -8.68 23.35 -0.59
N GLY A 94 -7.94 22.45 -1.24
CA GLY A 94 -6.82 21.75 -0.59
C GLY A 94 -5.98 20.92 -1.56
N LYS A 95 -4.69 20.75 -1.25
CA LYS A 95 -3.78 19.94 -2.07
C LYS A 95 -4.09 18.46 -1.88
N VAL A 96 -4.68 17.83 -2.90
CA VAL A 96 -4.85 16.36 -2.93
C VAL A 96 -3.51 15.73 -3.25
N GLN A 97 -3.07 14.80 -2.40
CA GLN A 97 -1.91 13.96 -2.65
C GLN A 97 -2.40 12.57 -3.01
N TYR A 98 -1.67 11.88 -3.86
CA TYR A 98 -1.99 10.51 -4.22
C TYR A 98 -0.74 9.66 -4.38
N PHE A 99 -0.93 8.36 -4.27
CA PHE A 99 0.02 7.34 -4.67
C PHE A 99 -0.69 6.32 -5.57
N ALA A 100 0.01 5.79 -6.56
CA ALA A 100 -0.55 4.76 -7.43
C ALA A 100 0.47 3.66 -7.66
N ALA A 101 0.01 2.42 -7.66
CA ALA A 101 0.84 1.24 -7.88
C ALA A 101 0.07 0.16 -8.65
N PRO A 102 0.76 -0.66 -9.45
CA PRO A 102 0.16 -1.83 -10.08
C PRO A 102 0.08 -3.01 -9.10
N PHE A 103 -0.93 -3.85 -9.30
CA PHE A 103 -1.19 -5.07 -8.55
C PHE A 103 -1.59 -6.16 -9.54
N GLU A 104 -1.06 -7.38 -9.40
CA GLU A 104 -1.26 -8.48 -10.34
C GLU A 104 -1.92 -9.71 -9.70
N HIS A 105 -1.96 -9.78 -8.37
CA HIS A 105 -2.31 -10.96 -7.59
C HIS A 105 -3.41 -10.70 -6.55
N LEU A 106 -4.05 -9.53 -6.54
CA LEU A 106 -5.19 -9.24 -5.65
C LEU A 106 -6.38 -10.15 -6.00
N GLN A 107 -6.88 -10.92 -5.02
CA GLN A 107 -8.05 -11.78 -5.24
C GLN A 107 -9.25 -10.98 -5.74
N GLY A 108 -9.91 -11.52 -6.77
CA GLY A 108 -11.06 -10.89 -7.43
C GLY A 108 -10.71 -10.27 -8.78
N ASN A 109 -9.42 -10.05 -9.09
CA ASN A 109 -8.97 -9.59 -10.40
C ASN A 109 -7.96 -10.57 -10.99
N PRO A 110 -8.30 -11.26 -12.11
CA PRO A 110 -7.36 -12.12 -12.81
C PRO A 110 -6.29 -11.33 -13.61
N GLU A 111 -6.48 -10.02 -13.75
CA GLU A 111 -5.64 -9.13 -14.53
C GLU A 111 -4.96 -8.07 -13.66
N ARG A 112 -3.87 -7.53 -14.19
CA ARG A 112 -3.15 -6.40 -13.63
C ARG A 112 -4.10 -5.21 -13.44
N VAL A 113 -4.21 -4.72 -12.21
CA VAL A 113 -5.00 -3.54 -11.84
C VAL A 113 -4.08 -2.46 -11.28
N VAL A 114 -4.32 -1.21 -11.67
CA VAL A 114 -3.65 -0.07 -11.05
C VAL A 114 -4.59 0.53 -10.01
N LEU A 115 -4.16 0.53 -8.76
CA LEU A 115 -4.89 1.20 -7.68
C LEU A 115 -4.28 2.56 -7.40
N ILE A 116 -5.16 3.52 -7.12
CA ILE A 116 -4.85 4.91 -6.79
C ILE A 116 -5.36 5.18 -5.39
N PHE A 117 -4.47 5.61 -4.50
CA PHE A 117 -4.77 5.98 -3.12
C PHE A 117 -4.74 7.50 -3.00
N LEU A 118 -5.91 8.12 -2.89
CA LEU A 118 -6.07 9.55 -2.66
C LEU A 118 -6.02 9.85 -1.17
N TYR A 119 -5.03 10.64 -0.76
CA TYR A 119 -4.81 11.01 0.64
C TYR A 119 -5.48 12.34 0.95
N HIS A 120 -6.50 12.28 1.80
CA HIS A 120 -7.26 13.41 2.28
C HIS A 120 -6.89 13.67 3.75
N THR A 121 -6.32 14.84 4.02
CA THR A 121 -6.16 15.33 5.39
C THR A 121 -7.26 16.36 5.67
N LYS A 122 -8.32 15.96 6.38
CA LYS A 122 -9.17 16.96 7.05
C LYS A 122 -8.42 17.42 8.28
N THR A 123 -8.28 18.73 8.45
CA THR A 123 -7.78 19.34 9.69
C THR A 123 -8.47 18.68 10.88
N SER A 124 -7.67 18.10 11.79
CA SER A 124 -8.00 17.36 13.03
C SER A 124 -8.59 15.92 12.95
N ALA A 125 -8.91 15.34 11.79
CA ALA A 125 -9.65 14.05 11.72
C ALA A 125 -8.82 12.80 11.38
N GLY A 126 -7.49 12.89 11.35
CA GLY A 126 -6.62 11.79 10.91
C GLY A 126 -6.58 11.61 9.38
N LEU A 127 -5.84 10.60 8.92
CA LEU A 127 -5.69 10.29 7.49
C LEU A 127 -6.98 9.65 6.96
N GLN A 128 -7.56 10.21 5.91
CA GLN A 128 -8.60 9.56 5.13
C GLN A 128 -8.03 9.15 3.78
N VAL A 129 -8.16 7.88 3.42
CA VAL A 129 -7.70 7.37 2.13
C VAL A 129 -8.92 6.94 1.32
N ARG A 130 -8.96 7.37 0.06
CA ARG A 130 -9.92 6.86 -0.92
C ARG A 130 -9.16 6.06 -1.97
N GLU A 131 -9.54 4.80 -2.12
CA GLU A 131 -9.01 3.92 -3.17
C GLU A 131 -9.87 4.03 -4.43
N LEU A 132 -9.21 4.13 -5.58
CA LEU A 132 -9.80 4.07 -6.90
C LEU A 132 -9.06 3.01 -7.72
N SER A 133 -9.74 2.36 -8.66
CA SER A 133 -9.11 1.57 -9.71
C SER A 133 -9.05 2.36 -11.02
N LEU A 134 -8.04 2.08 -11.83
CA LEU A 134 -8.09 2.34 -13.28
C LEU A 134 -8.93 1.30 -14.00
#